data_AF-A0A1E9BR27-F1
#
_entry.id   AF-A0A1E9BR27-F1
#
_cell.length_a   1.000
_cell.length_b   1.000
_cell.length_c   1.000
_cell.angle_alpha   90.00
_cell.angle_beta   90.00
_cell.angle_gamma   90.00
#
_symmetry.space_group_name_H-M   'P 1'
#
loop_
_entity.id
_entity.type
_entity.pdbx_description
1 polymer ?
#
loop_
_entity_poly.entity_id
_entity_poly.type
_entity_poly.pdbx_seq_one_letter_code
_entity_poly.pdbx_strand_id
1 'polypeptide(L)'
;MTPPIIEYRGDPKRYISVVLGAIDRGRLTYNGDANCEQTFRSLSGVIDVISPKNGKALSVETLVSYEKKERAGEFSDYSKGNSE
;
A
#
# COMPACT_ATOMS: atom_id res chain seq x y z
N MET A 1 -5.83 25.23 0.22
CA MET A 1 -6.77 24.24 0.80
C MET A 1 -6.03 22.92 0.82
N THR A 2 -5.92 22.26 1.97
CA THR A 2 -5.34 20.91 2.03
C THR A 2 -6.28 19.97 1.28
N PRO A 3 -5.79 19.15 0.34
CA PRO A 3 -6.63 18.15 -0.31
C PRO A 3 -7.29 17.26 0.75
N PRO A 4 -8.55 16.84 0.55
CA PRO A 4 -9.15 15.82 1.39
C PRO A 4 -8.27 14.56 1.36
N ILE A 5 -7.91 14.04 2.54
CA ILE A 5 -7.16 12.80 2.69
C ILE A 5 -8.15 11.65 2.90
N ILE A 6 -7.91 10.53 2.21
CA ILE A 6 -8.66 9.29 2.42
C ILE A 6 -7.98 8.49 3.53
N GLU A 7 -8.71 8.13 4.59
CA GLU A 7 -8.19 7.21 5.60
C GLU A 7 -8.48 5.75 5.22
N TYR A 8 -7.44 4.95 5.05
CA TYR A 8 -7.57 3.49 4.97
C TYR A 8 -7.32 2.89 6.36
N ARG A 9 -8.36 2.27 6.94
CA ARG A 9 -8.32 1.66 8.29
C ARG A 9 -8.28 0.12 8.29
N GLY A 10 -8.10 -0.49 7.12
CA GLY A 10 -7.96 -1.95 6.99
C GLY A 10 -6.53 -2.43 7.29
N ASP A 11 -6.24 -3.70 6.95
CA ASP A 11 -4.89 -4.26 7.09
C ASP A 11 -3.91 -3.53 6.14
N PRO A 12 -2.86 -2.86 6.67
CA PRO A 12 -1.88 -2.16 5.85
C PRO A 12 -1.16 -3.05 4.84
N LYS A 13 -0.90 -4.31 5.17
CA LYS A 13 -0.23 -5.23 4.25
C LYS A 13 -1.16 -5.59 3.08
N ARG A 14 -2.47 -5.73 3.31
CA ARG A 14 -3.46 -5.92 2.23
C ARG A 14 -3.52 -4.72 1.29
N TYR A 15 -3.41 -3.50 1.83
CA TYR A 15 -3.28 -2.28 1.02
C TYR A 15 -2.07 -2.36 0.08
N ILE A 16 -0.91 -2.78 0.61
CA ILE A 16 0.31 -2.96 -0.19
C ILE A 16 0.10 -3.98 -1.31
N SER A 17 -0.42 -5.17 -1.01
CA SER A 17 -0.66 -6.23 -2.01
C SER A 17 -1.62 -5.77 -3.12
N VAL A 18 -2.68 -5.02 -2.79
CA VAL A 18 -3.63 -4.51 -3.79
C VAL A 18 -2.96 -3.49 -4.72
N VAL A 19 -2.20 -2.54 -4.16
CA VAL A 19 -1.48 -1.53 -4.95
C VAL A 19 -0.44 -2.20 -5.86
N LEU A 20 0.34 -3.15 -5.34
CA LEU A 20 1.30 -3.91 -6.14
C LEU A 20 0.61 -4.72 -7.25
N GLY A 21 -0.48 -5.41 -6.95
CA GLY A 21 -1.25 -6.13 -7.95
C GLY A 21 -1.83 -5.23 -9.05
N ALA A 22 -2.15 -3.97 -8.74
CA ALA A 22 -2.56 -2.99 -9.75
C ALA A 22 -1.39 -2.52 -10.62
N ILE A 23 -0.20 -2.31 -10.02
CA ILE A 23 1.03 -1.95 -10.72
C ILE A 23 1.48 -3.07 -11.66
N ASP A 24 1.56 -4.30 -11.16
CA ASP A 24 1.99 -5.48 -11.93
C ASP A 24 1.07 -5.75 -13.14
N ARG A 25 -0.20 -5.34 -13.05
CA ARG A 25 -1.19 -5.45 -14.14
C ARG A 25 -1.24 -4.21 -15.04
N GLY A 26 -0.38 -3.21 -14.82
CA GLY A 26 -0.36 -1.96 -15.57
C GLY A 26 -1.59 -1.07 -15.38
N ARG A 27 -2.39 -1.31 -14.32
CA ARG A 27 -3.61 -0.53 -13.99
C ARG A 27 -3.31 0.71 -13.17
N LEU A 28 -2.15 0.75 -12.54
CA LEU A 28 -1.64 1.88 -11.78
C LEU A 28 -0.17 2.07 -12.14
N THR A 29 0.18 3.24 -12.65
CA THR A 29 1.55 3.58 -13.05
C THR A 29 1.92 4.95 -12.50
N TYR A 30 3.21 5.15 -12.26
CA TYR A 30 3.76 6.46 -11.97
C TYR A 30 4.39 7.00 -13.25
N ASN A 31 3.80 8.05 -13.81
CA ASN A 31 4.25 8.66 -15.08
C ASN A 31 4.39 7.67 -16.25
N GLY A 32 3.58 6.61 -16.27
CA GLY A 32 3.63 5.55 -17.29
C GLY A 32 4.53 4.35 -16.92
N ASP A 33 5.32 4.45 -15.85
CA ASP A 33 6.22 3.39 -15.41
C ASP A 33 5.64 2.58 -14.24
N ALA A 34 6.01 1.29 -14.18
CA ALA A 34 5.74 0.41 -13.05
C ALA A 34 6.70 0.67 -11.87
N ASN A 35 6.78 1.93 -11.42
CA ASN A 35 7.66 2.34 -10.33
C ASN A 35 6.92 2.27 -8.98
N CYS A 36 7.10 1.16 -8.26
CA CYS A 36 6.43 0.92 -6.98
C CYS A 36 6.72 1.98 -5.93
N GLU A 37 8.00 2.30 -5.71
CA GLU A 37 8.39 3.26 -4.67
C GLU A 37 7.76 4.64 -4.91
N GLN A 38 7.84 5.16 -6.14
CA GLN A 38 7.25 6.46 -6.46
C GLN A 38 5.72 6.44 -6.41
N THR A 39 5.10 5.31 -6.76
CA THR A 39 3.65 5.13 -6.62
C THR A 39 3.23 5.23 -5.16
N PHE A 40 3.89 4.51 -4.23
CA PHE A 40 3.56 4.58 -2.80
C PHE A 40 3.83 5.96 -2.20
N ARG A 41 4.93 6.63 -2.60
CA ARG A 41 5.20 8.02 -2.19
C ARG A 41 4.10 8.97 -2.63
N SER A 42 3.65 8.84 -3.88
CA SER A 42 2.56 9.67 -4.41
C SER A 42 1.24 9.39 -3.69
N LEU A 43 0.91 8.11 -3.46
CA LEU A 43 -0.31 7.72 -2.75
C LEU A 43 -0.32 8.20 -1.29
N SER A 44 0.82 8.24 -0.60
CA SER A 44 0.88 8.79 0.78
C SER A 44 0.53 10.28 0.88
N GLY A 45 0.51 11.01 -0.23
CA GLY A 45 0.04 12.40 -0.26
C GLY A 45 -1.49 12.53 -0.23
N VAL A 46 -2.23 11.44 -0.48
CA VAL A 46 -3.70 11.45 -0.61
C VAL A 46 -4.41 10.34 0.17
N ILE A 47 -3.68 9.31 0.62
CA ILE A 47 -4.19 8.19 1.43
C ILE A 47 -3.35 8.05 2.70
N ASP A 48 -4.00 8.23 3.85
CA ASP A 48 -3.44 7.87 5.15
C ASP A 48 -3.77 6.41 5.47
N VAL A 49 -2.77 5.55 5.44
CA VAL A 49 -2.89 4.16 5.90
C VAL A 49 -2.77 4.14 7.42
N ILE A 50 -3.89 3.96 8.11
CA ILE A 50 -3.95 4.05 9.56
C ILE A 50 -3.51 2.71 10.18
N SER A 51 -2.50 2.78 11.04
CA SER A 51 -2.03 1.62 11.80
C SER A 51 -3.11 1.12 12.75
N PRO A 52 -3.52 -0.16 12.66
CA PRO A 52 -4.50 -0.73 13.60
C PRO A 52 -3.96 -0.83 15.03
N LYS A 53 -2.63 -0.75 15.22
CA LYS A 53 -1.99 -0.87 16.54
C LYS A 53 -2.11 0.39 17.40
N ASN A 54 -2.06 1.56 16.76
CA ASN A 54 -1.96 2.83 17.48
C ASN A 54 -2.82 3.96 16.91
N GLY A 55 -3.60 3.71 15.85
CA GLY A 55 -4.49 4.69 15.24
C GLY A 55 -3.79 5.83 14.50
N LYS A 56 -2.47 5.76 14.30
CA LYS A 56 -1.70 6.78 13.57
C LYS A 56 -1.46 6.37 12.13
N ALA A 57 -1.39 7.34 11.23
CA ALA A 57 -0.96 7.11 9.85
C ALA A 57 0.46 6.51 9.83
N LEU A 58 0.66 5.50 8.98
CA LEU A 58 1.97 4.94 8.70
C LEU A 58 2.81 5.93 7.90
N SER A 59 4.11 5.99 8.18
CA SER A 59 5.02 6.81 7.38
C SER A 59 5.17 6.23 5.97
N VAL A 60 5.50 7.10 5.01
CA VAL A 60 5.77 6.66 3.64
C VAL A 60 6.94 5.66 3.57
N GLU A 61 7.95 5.81 4.41
CA GLU A 61 9.07 4.87 4.53
C GLU A 61 8.60 3.50 5.03
N THR A 62 7.61 3.46 5.91
CA THR A 62 7.01 2.21 6.38
C THR A 62 6.26 1.51 5.23
N LEU A 63 5.50 2.26 4.43
CA LEU A 63 4.81 1.72 3.26
C LEU A 63 5.77 1.19 2.20
N VAL A 64 6.84 1.93 1.89
CA VAL A 64 7.90 1.48 0.97
C VAL A 64 8.65 0.27 1.55
N SER A 65 8.87 0.21 2.86
CA SER A 65 9.45 -1.00 3.47
C SER A 65 8.54 -2.20 3.31
N TYR A 66 7.22 -2.03 3.49
CA TYR A 66 6.25 -3.10 3.33
C TYR A 66 6.17 -3.59 1.89
N GLU A 67 6.25 -2.68 0.91
CA GLU A 67 6.36 -3.03 -0.50
C GLU A 67 7.54 -3.96 -0.78
N LYS A 68 8.74 -3.62 -0.29
CA LYS A 68 9.95 -4.45 -0.46
C LYS A 68 9.78 -5.83 0.18
N LYS A 69 9.18 -5.89 1.37
CA LYS A 69 8.89 -7.15 2.07
C LYS A 69 7.90 -8.02 1.33
N GLU A 70 6.83 -7.43 0.79
CA GLU A 70 5.87 -8.17 -0.03
C GLU A 70 6.51 -8.75 -1.29
N ARG A 71 7.32 -7.95 -1.98
CA ARG A 71 8.08 -8.40 -3.16
C ARG A 71 9.09 -9.51 -2.84
N ALA A 72 9.63 -9.52 -1.62
CA ALA A 72 10.48 -10.60 -1.12
C ALA A 72 9.71 -11.85 -0.66
N GLY A 73 8.37 -11.83 -0.72
CA GLY A 73 7.51 -12.93 -0.27
C GLY A 73 7.39 -13.04 1.25
N GLU A 74 7.75 -11.99 2.00
CA GLU A 74 7.74 -12.00 3.46
C GLU A 74 6.33 -11.85 4.06
N PHE A 75 5.30 -11.51 3.26
CA PHE A 75 3.92 -11.60 3.75
C PHE A 75 3.35 -12.99 3.42
N SER A 76 3.92 -14.02 4.05
CA SER A 76 3.58 -15.42 3.79
C SER A 76 2.17 -15.87 4.22
N ASP A 77 1.27 -14.97 4.63
CA ASP A 77 0.04 -15.33 5.37
C ASP A 77 -1.30 -14.94 4.70
N TYR A 78 -1.33 -14.40 3.47
CA TYR A 78 -2.60 -14.02 2.82
C TYR A 78 -3.33 -15.16 2.08
N SER A 79 -2.81 -16.40 2.09
CA SER A 79 -3.36 -17.54 1.33
C SER A 79 -4.36 -18.42 2.10
N LYS A 80 -4.79 -18.05 3.31
CA LYS A 80 -5.89 -18.74 4.01
C LYS A 80 -6.87 -17.77 4.64
N GLY A 81 -7.98 -17.51 3.96
CA GLY A 81 -9.15 -16.87 4.58
C GLY A 81 -9.85 -15.84 3.70
N ASN A 82 -10.51 -16.31 2.64
CA ASN A 82 -11.89 -15.95 2.26
C ASN A 82 -12.18 -16.50 0.87
N SER A 83 -12.46 -17.81 0.85
CA SER A 83 -13.36 -18.41 -0.13
C SER A 83 -14.53 -18.96 0.69
N GLU A 84 -15.50 -18.09 0.97
CA GLU A 84 -16.89 -18.47 1.24
C GLU A 84 -17.74 -17.93 0.10
#